data_AF-A0A7K4H023-F1
#
_entry.id   AF-A0A7K4H023-F1
#
_cell.length_a   1.000
_cell.length_b   1.000
_cell.length_c   1.000
_cell.angle_alpha   90.00
_cell.angle_beta   90.00
_cell.angle_gamma   90.00
#
_symmetry.space_group_name_H-M   'P 1'
#
loop_
_entity.id
_entity.type
_entity.pdbx_description
1 polymer ?
#
loop_
_entity_poly.entity_id
_entity_poly.type
_entity_poly.pdbx_seq_one_letter_code
_entity_poly.pdbx_strand_id
1 'polypeptide(L)' 'MNDGQKYYFFRCSNCGEWYYSNRIIKSKKCWKCNRSFLFKNSTKFTKMCSIKDAILIVKKLKYKN' A
#
# COMPACT_ATOMS: atom_id res chain seq x y z
N MET A 1 10.92 11.69 -19.45
CA MET A 1 10.47 10.29 -19.52
C MET A 1 9.55 10.05 -18.33
N ASN A 2 8.24 9.92 -18.59
CA ASN A 2 7.25 9.68 -17.53
C ASN A 2 7.23 8.19 -17.18
N ASP A 3 8.21 7.72 -16.42
CA ASP A 3 8.30 6.36 -15.85
C ASP A 3 7.31 6.12 -14.70
N GLY A 4 6.07 6.60 -14.87
CA GLY A 4 5.01 6.40 -13.91
C GLY A 4 4.46 4.98 -14.03
N GLN A 5 4.55 4.18 -12.96
CA GLN A 5 3.86 2.90 -12.87
C GLN A 5 2.60 3.03 -12.03
N LYS A 6 1.59 2.20 -12.30
CA LYS A 6 0.40 2.11 -11.46
C LYS A 6 0.74 1.39 -10.16
N TYR A 7 0.66 2.11 -9.05
CA TYR A 7 0.79 1.54 -7.71
C TYR A 7 -0.57 1.43 -7.02
N TYR A 8 -0.74 0.32 -6.32
CA TYR A 8 -1.85 0.02 -5.42
C TYR A 8 -1.39 0.29 -4.00
N PHE A 9 -2.04 1.23 -3.33
CA PHE A 9 -1.80 1.57 -1.93
C PHE A 9 -2.93 0.98 -1.09
N PHE A 10 -2.59 0.37 0.03
CA PHE A 10 -3.56 -0.36 0.82
C PHE A 10 -3.16 -0.44 2.29
N ARG A 11 -4.18 -0.40 3.14
CA ARG A 11 -4.04 -0.44 4.59
C ARG A 11 -4.31 -1.84 5.12
N CYS A 12 -3.48 -2.33 6.03
CA CYS A 12 -3.76 -3.56 6.75
C CYS A 12 -5.08 -3.40 7.52
N SER A 13 -6.03 -4.31 7.31
CA SER A 13 -7.33 -4.28 7.99
C SER A 13 -7.23 -4.57 9.50
N ASN A 14 -6.11 -5.15 9.95
CA ASN A 14 -5.92 -5.54 11.35
C ASN A 14 -5.23 -4.46 12.19
N CYS A 15 -4.18 -3.82 11.66
CA CYS A 15 -3.34 -2.90 12.44
C CYS A 15 -3.19 -1.50 11.84
N GLY A 16 -3.86 -1.20 10.72
CA GLY A 16 -3.82 0.12 10.10
C GLY A 16 -2.53 0.44 9.34
N GLU A 17 -1.56 -0.47 9.27
CA GLU A 17 -0.28 -0.22 8.58
C GLU A 17 -0.46 -0.10 7.06
N TRP A 18 0.14 0.94 6.46
CA TRP A 18 0.06 1.20 5.03
C TRP A 18 1.16 0.49 4.23
N TYR A 19 0.77 -0.04 3.08
CA TYR A 19 1.62 -0.74 2.12
C TYR A 19 1.36 -0.26 0.70
N TYR A 20 2.30 -0.53 -0.21
CA TYR A 20 2.13 -0.33 -1.63
C TYR A 20 2.58 -1.57 -2.42
N SER A 21 2.07 -1.72 -3.65
CA SER A 21 2.51 -2.73 -4.62
C SER A 21 2.25 -2.23 -6.03
N ASN A 22 3.11 -2.55 -6.99
CA ASN A 22 2.86 -2.32 -8.43
C ASN A 22 2.15 -3.50 -9.10
N ARG A 23 1.78 -4.54 -8.33
CA ARG A 23 1.06 -5.71 -8.81
C ARG A 23 -0.28 -5.84 -8.09
N ILE A 24 -1.24 -6.43 -8.79
CA ILE A 24 -2.52 -6.81 -8.17
C ILE A 24 -2.27 -7.99 -7.24
N ILE A 25 -2.66 -7.85 -5.98
CA ILE A 25 -2.54 -8.89 -4.95
C ILE A 25 -3.93 -9.24 -4.40
N LYS A 26 -4.16 -10.52 -4.10
CA LYS A 26 -5.42 -10.98 -3.47
C LYS A 26 -5.33 -10.92 -1.94
N SER A 27 -4.17 -11.22 -1.39
CA SER A 27 -3.89 -11.25 0.05
C SER A 27 -2.47 -10.79 0.32
N LYS A 28 -2.20 -10.34 1.55
CA LYS A 28 -0.85 -10.01 2.03
C LYS A 28 -0.71 -10.37 3.51
N LYS A 29 0.46 -10.86 3.89
CA LYS A 29 0.89 -10.91 5.28
C LYS A 29 1.38 -9.52 5.73
N CYS A 30 0.80 -8.98 6.78
CA CYS A 30 1.27 -7.73 7.38
C CYS A 30 2.57 -7.98 8.13
N TRP A 31 3.60 -7.18 7.87
CA TRP A 31 4.91 -7.32 8.52
C TRP A 31 4.92 -6.74 9.94
N LYS A 32 3.96 -5.87 10.27
CA LYS A 32 3.84 -5.24 11.59
C LYS A 32 3.10 -6.09 12.60
N CYS A 33 1.91 -6.59 12.25
CA CYS A 33 1.10 -7.41 13.15
C CYS A 33 1.20 -8.92 12.87
N ASN A 34 2.01 -9.33 11.90
CA ASN A 34 2.22 -10.70 11.46
C ASN A 34 0.95 -11.45 10.99
N ARG A 35 -0.20 -10.78 10.91
CA ARG A 35 -1.48 -11.33 10.45
C ARG A 35 -1.63 -11.20 8.94
N SER A 36 -2.22 -12.22 8.32
CA SER A 36 -2.65 -12.18 6.92
C SER A 36 -3.97 -11.43 6.78
N PHE A 37 -4.13 -10.70 5.68
CA PHE A 37 -5.38 -10.01 5.36
C PHE A 37 -5.65 -10.08 3.86
N LEU A 38 -6.94 -10.04 3.51
CA LEU A 38 -7.40 -10.02 2.13
C LEU A 38 -7.42 -8.58 1.61
N PHE A 39 -6.84 -8.36 0.43
CA PHE A 39 -6.78 -7.06 -0.21
C PHE A 39 -8.18 -6.48 -0.52
N LYS A 40 -9.20 -7.34 -0.68
CA LYS A 40 -10.60 -6.90 -0.84
C LYS A 40 -11.18 -6.22 0.41
N ASN A 41 -10.70 -6.59 1.60
CA ASN A 41 -11.20 -6.06 2.89
C ASN A 41 -10.39 -4.84 3.37
N SER A 42 -9.35 -4.44 2.62
CA SER A 42 -8.49 -3.31 2.95
C SER A 42 -9.00 -2.01 2.34
N THR A 43 -8.90 -0.92 3.11
CA THR A 43 -8.93 0.44 2.55
C THR A 43 -7.79 0.58 1.56
N LYS A 44 -8.09 0.99 0.32
CA LYS A 44 -7.11 1.01 -0.77
C LYS A 44 -7.43 2.07 -1.81
N PHE A 45 -6.40 2.51 -2.51
CA PHE A 45 -6.50 3.40 -3.66
C PHE A 45 -5.38 3.10 -4.65
N THR A 46 -5.48 3.64 -5.87
CA THR A 46 -4.45 3.50 -6.90
C THR A 46 -3.95 4.85 -7.36
N LYS A 47 -2.65 4.95 -7.67
CA LYS A 47 -2.06 6.17 -8.23
C LYS A 47 -0.96 5.80 -9.23
N MET A 48 -0.89 6.52 -10.34
CA MET A 48 0.28 6.48 -11.22
C MET A 48 1.36 7.39 -10.65
N CYS A 49 2.51 6.82 -10.32
CA CYS A 49 3.63 7.56 -9.76
C CYS A 49 4.94 6.77 -9.93
N SER A 50 6.08 7.42 -9.64
CA SER A 50 7.36 6.73 -9.58
C SER A 50 7.46 5.88 -8.30
N ILE A 51 8.43 4.97 -8.24
CA ILE A 51 8.70 4.21 -7.01
C ILE A 51 9.10 5.12 -5.83
N LYS A 52 9.83 6.20 -6.10
CA LYS A 52 10.23 7.20 -5.10
C LYS A 52 9.00 7.87 -4.49
N ASP A 53 8.05 8.28 -5.34
CA ASP A 53 6.78 8.85 -4.89
C ASP A 53 5.95 7.84 -4.09
N ALA A 54 5.90 6.57 -4.51
CA ALA A 54 5.16 5.54 -3.79
C ALA A 54 5.66 5.37 -2.35
N ILE A 55 6.99 5.38 -2.16
CA ILE A 55 7.62 5.33 -0.83
C ILE A 55 7.25 6.58 -0.02
N LEU A 56 7.33 7.77 -0.62
CA LEU A 56 6.99 9.04 0.05
C LEU A 56 5.52 9.10 0.47
N ILE A 57 4.61 8.62 -0.39
CA ILE A 57 3.17 8.54 -0.10
C ILE A 57 2.93 7.64 1.12
N VAL A 58 3.50 6.43 1.14
CA VAL A 58 3.33 5.53 2.28
C VAL A 58 3.92 6.12 3.55
N LYS A 59 5.09 6.77 3.50
CA LYS A 59 5.64 7.49 4.65
C LYS A 59 4.67 8.54 5.17
N LYS A 60 4.15 9.42 4.31
CA LYS A 60 3.16 10.45 4.69
C LYS A 60 1.90 9.86 5.32
N LEU A 61 1.41 8.73 4.79
CA LEU A 61 0.23 8.04 5.32
C LEU A 61 0.47 7.42 6.71
N LYS A 62 1.70 6.99 7.01
CA LYS A 62 2.04 6.49 8.35
C LYS A 62 2.11 7.58 9.41
N TYR A 63 2.49 8.81 9.06
CA TYR A 63 2.59 9.92 10.02
C TYR A 63 1.23 10.57 10.34
N LYS A 64 0.23 10.39 9.47
CA LYS A 64 -1.08 11.03 9.62
C LYS A 64 -2.06 10.25 10.52
N ASN A 65 -1.61 9.16 11.12
CA ASN A 65 -2.45 8.11 11.68
C ASN A 65 -1.82 7.53 12.95
#